data_AF-A0A2E1YG83-F1
#
_entry.id   AF-A0A2E1YG83-F1
#
_cell.length_a   1.000
_cell.length_b   1.000
_cell.length_c   1.000
_cell.angle_alpha   90.00
_cell.angle_beta   90.00
_cell.angle_gamma   90.00
#
_symmetry.space_group_name_H-M   'P 1'
#
loop_
_entity.id
_entity.type
_entity.pdbx_description
1 polymer ?
#
loop_
_entity_poly.entity_id
_entity_poly.type
_entity_poly.pdbx_seq_one_letter_code
_entity_poly.pdbx_strand_id
1 'polypeptide(L)'
;MQSFEVKRGHGKTLENGGLKTMMEEEFGDIVEDGNLFSGSFKALKSIKVEFVSITEIKVETETDNEAAPEDSLDAHQAYNRFMQSVTSFNAKQRIDRAKAKAKREAKAAAEKEMKS
;
A
#
# COMPACT_ATOMS: atom_id res chain seq x y z
N MET A 1 3.29 -8.53 -3.83
CA MET A 1 2.37 -7.54 -3.21
C MET A 1 2.34 -7.65 -1.69
N GLN A 2 2.47 -6.53 -0.98
CA GLN A 2 2.39 -6.44 0.49
C GLN A 2 0.96 -6.09 0.92
N SER A 3 0.36 -6.89 1.80
CA SER A 3 -0.98 -6.61 2.35
C SER A 3 -0.94 -5.61 3.51
N PHE A 4 -1.81 -4.61 3.43
CA PHE A 4 -1.98 -3.55 4.41
C PHE A 4 -3.42 -3.54 4.93
N GLU A 5 -3.56 -3.40 6.24
CA GLU A 5 -4.86 -3.21 6.88
C GLU A 5 -5.35 -1.77 6.69
N VAL A 6 -6.65 -1.62 6.46
CA VAL A 6 -7.35 -0.34 6.38
C VAL A 6 -8.14 -0.12 7.68
N LYS A 7 -8.15 1.12 8.17
CA LYS A 7 -8.91 1.47 9.38
C LYS A 7 -10.39 1.14 9.20
N ARG A 8 -10.98 0.47 10.18
CA ARG A 8 -12.41 0.08 10.17
C ARG A 8 -13.29 1.32 9.98
N GLY A 9 -14.17 1.27 8.98
CA GLY A 9 -15.05 2.38 8.60
C GLY A 9 -14.49 3.28 7.49
N HIS A 10 -13.17 3.30 7.27
CA HIS A 10 -12.53 4.10 6.23
C HIS A 10 -12.58 3.44 4.85
N GLY A 11 -12.60 2.11 4.78
CA GLY A 11 -12.66 1.41 3.49
C GLY A 11 -13.89 1.72 2.65
N LYS A 12 -14.98 2.21 3.25
CA LYS A 12 -16.15 2.70 2.50
C LYS A 12 -15.81 3.86 1.57
N THR A 13 -14.80 4.65 1.93
CA THR A 13 -14.28 5.76 1.11
C THR A 13 -13.45 5.26 -0.08
N LEU A 14 -12.97 4.00 -0.04
CA LEU A 14 -12.22 3.38 -1.13
C LEU A 14 -13.13 2.76 -2.18
N GLU A 15 -14.35 2.39 -1.77
CA GLU A 15 -15.39 1.88 -2.66
C GLU A 15 -15.90 2.97 -3.63
N ASN A 16 -16.60 2.56 -4.68
CA ASN A 16 -17.14 3.47 -5.71
C ASN A 16 -16.09 4.35 -6.41
N GLY A 17 -14.87 3.83 -6.60
CA GLY A 17 -13.80 4.53 -7.30
C GLY A 17 -13.01 5.53 -6.45
N GLY A 18 -13.30 5.67 -5.15
CA GLY A 18 -12.54 6.58 -4.29
C GLY A 18 -11.06 6.21 -4.17
N LEU A 19 -10.72 4.91 -4.22
CA LEU A 19 -9.32 4.46 -4.30
C LEU A 19 -8.62 4.97 -5.57
N LYS A 20 -9.31 4.90 -6.71
CA LYS A 20 -8.80 5.36 -8.00
C LYS A 20 -8.56 6.86 -7.96
N THR A 21 -9.54 7.65 -7.51
CA THR A 21 -9.39 9.11 -7.39
C THR A 21 -8.18 9.48 -6.52
N MET A 22 -8.00 8.84 -5.36
CA MET A 22 -6.84 9.10 -4.50
C MET A 22 -5.51 8.73 -5.16
N MET A 23 -5.49 7.69 -6.00
CA MET A 23 -4.30 7.34 -6.78
C MET A 23 -4.07 8.35 -7.91
N GLU A 24 -5.11 8.77 -8.62
CA GLU A 24 -5.01 9.74 -9.70
C GLU A 24 -4.54 11.12 -9.20
N GLU A 25 -4.95 11.52 -8.00
CA GLU A 25 -4.50 12.77 -7.37
C GLU A 25 -2.99 12.78 -7.07
N GLU A 26 -2.42 11.65 -6.63
CA GLU A 26 -0.99 11.59 -6.26
C GLU A 26 -0.09 11.12 -7.41
N PHE A 27 -0.58 10.24 -8.28
CA PHE A 27 0.21 9.58 -9.32
C PHE A 27 -0.20 9.96 -10.76
N GLY A 28 -1.35 10.61 -10.94
CA GLY A 28 -1.85 11.00 -12.27
C GLY A 28 -2.55 9.86 -12.99
N ASP A 29 -1.96 9.34 -14.07
CA ASP A 29 -2.60 8.32 -14.90
C ASP A 29 -2.62 6.94 -14.21
N ILE A 30 -3.83 6.48 -13.89
CA ILE A 30 -4.08 5.16 -13.27
C ILE A 30 -4.86 4.25 -14.20
N VAL A 31 -4.30 3.07 -14.44
CA VAL A 31 -4.94 1.97 -15.14
C VAL A 31 -5.71 1.11 -14.14
N GLU A 32 -7.01 1.00 -14.34
CA GLU A 32 -7.94 0.19 -13.54
C GLU A 32 -8.24 -1.12 -14.27
N ASP A 33 -7.97 -2.24 -13.61
CA ASP A 33 -8.27 -3.60 -14.04
C ASP A 33 -9.11 -4.30 -12.95
N GLY A 34 -10.40 -3.98 -12.92
CA GLY A 34 -11.36 -4.48 -11.94
C GLY A 34 -11.02 -4.08 -10.50
N ASN A 35 -10.38 -4.97 -9.75
CA ASN A 35 -9.94 -4.72 -8.38
C ASN A 35 -8.46 -4.30 -8.27
N LEU A 36 -7.74 -4.27 -9.40
CA LEU A 36 -6.34 -3.92 -9.45
C LEU A 36 -6.17 -2.54 -10.09
N PHE A 37 -5.52 -1.63 -9.39
CA PHE A 37 -5.21 -0.29 -9.86
C PHE A 37 -3.70 -0.20 -10.05
N SER A 38 -3.25 0.35 -11.18
CA SER A 38 -1.83 0.46 -11.48
C SER A 38 -1.48 1.84 -12.00
N GLY A 39 -0.34 2.38 -11.58
CA GLY A 39 0.12 3.71 -11.95
C GLY A 39 1.64 3.81 -11.95
N SER A 40 2.16 4.96 -12.33
CA SER A 40 3.59 5.26 -12.35
C SER A 40 3.81 6.73 -12.01
N PHE A 41 4.83 7.06 -11.23
CA PHE A 41 5.08 8.45 -10.83
C PHE A 41 6.55 8.74 -10.54
N LYS A 42 7.17 9.60 -11.35
CA LYS A 42 8.59 10.00 -11.21
C LYS A 42 9.50 8.77 -11.04
N ALA A 43 10.21 8.66 -9.92
CA ALA A 43 11.08 7.52 -9.59
C ALA A 43 10.31 6.21 -9.29
N LEU A 44 8.99 6.26 -9.10
CA LEU A 44 8.13 5.09 -8.94
C LEU A 44 7.79 4.51 -10.33
N LYS A 45 8.56 3.53 -10.80
CA LYS A 45 8.38 2.85 -12.09
C LYS A 45 6.97 2.29 -12.23
N SER A 46 6.50 1.61 -11.20
CA SER A 46 5.13 1.13 -11.15
C SER A 46 4.63 1.01 -9.71
N ILE A 47 3.36 1.34 -9.50
CA ILE A 47 2.61 1.01 -8.30
C ILE A 47 1.40 0.22 -8.71
N LYS A 48 1.15 -0.90 -8.03
CA LYS A 48 -0.02 -1.76 -8.20
C LYS A 48 -0.72 -1.88 -6.86
N VAL A 49 -2.00 -1.58 -6.82
CA VAL A 49 -2.84 -1.60 -5.63
C VAL A 49 -4.02 -2.51 -5.92
N GLU A 50 -4.07 -3.64 -5.24
CA GLU A 50 -5.19 -4.58 -5.30
C GLU A 50 -6.14 -4.29 -4.13
N PHE A 51 -7.37 -3.91 -4.45
CA PHE A 51 -8.45 -3.77 -3.47
C PHE A 51 -9.02 -5.13 -3.13
N VAL A 52 -8.64 -5.66 -1.96
CA VAL A 52 -9.12 -6.95 -1.45
C VAL A 52 -10.45 -6.78 -0.73
N SER A 53 -10.53 -5.80 0.18
CA SER A 53 -11.74 -5.48 0.95
C SER A 53 -11.68 -4.09 1.57
N ILE A 54 -12.80 -3.62 2.13
CA ILE A 54 -12.87 -2.38 2.93
C ILE A 54 -11.95 -2.37 4.17
N THR A 55 -11.36 -3.51 4.54
CA THR A 55 -10.44 -3.62 5.67
C THR A 55 -9.03 -3.99 5.24
N GLU A 56 -8.80 -4.32 3.97
CA GLU A 56 -7.52 -4.81 3.48
C GLU A 56 -7.28 -4.44 2.02
N ILE A 57 -6.07 -3.96 1.75
CA ILE A 57 -5.55 -3.70 0.39
C ILE A 57 -4.21 -4.41 0.25
N LYS A 58 -3.81 -4.76 -0.97
CA LYS A 58 -2.43 -5.15 -1.24
C LYS A 58 -1.80 -4.10 -2.13
N VAL A 59 -0.54 -3.79 -1.85
CA VAL A 59 0.19 -2.78 -2.59
C VAL A 59 1.54 -3.35 -2.98
N GLU A 60 1.94 -3.09 -4.20
CA GLU A 60 3.23 -3.43 -4.78
C GLU A 60 3.78 -2.20 -5.46
N THR A 61 5.01 -1.86 -5.14
CA THR A 61 5.67 -0.67 -5.65
C THR A 61 7.04 -1.05 -6.14
N GLU A 62 7.37 -0.58 -7.33
CA GLU A 62 8.68 -0.69 -7.93
C GLU A 62 9.25 0.72 -8.08
N THR A 63 10.31 1.01 -7.34
CA THR A 63 11.05 2.27 -7.40
C THR A 63 12.35 2.08 -8.16
N ASP A 64 12.70 3.08 -8.97
CA ASP A 64 14.00 3.15 -9.61
C ASP A 64 15.05 3.63 -8.62
N ASN A 65 16.05 2.80 -8.33
CA ASN A 65 17.17 3.18 -7.45
C ASN A 65 18.21 4.04 -8.19
N GLU A 66 18.13 4.13 -9.52
CA GLU A 66 19.01 4.97 -10.34
C GLU A 66 18.40 6.36 -10.61
N ALA A 67 17.17 6.61 -10.17
CA ALA A 67 16.54 7.91 -10.30
C ALA A 67 17.21 8.99 -9.44
N ALA A 68 17.00 10.25 -9.82
CA ALA A 68 17.51 11.37 -9.04
C ALA A 68 17.02 11.29 -7.58
N PRO A 69 17.86 11.71 -6.61
CA PRO A 69 17.46 11.71 -5.19
C PRO A 69 16.19 12.51 -4.92
N GLU A 70 15.99 13.60 -5.67
CA GLU A 70 14.81 14.48 -5.60
C GLU A 70 13.54 13.75 -6.05
N ASP A 71 13.59 13.07 -7.20
CA ASP A 71 12.47 12.28 -7.72
C ASP A 71 12.13 11.08 -6.83
N SER A 72 13.17 10.45 -6.26
CA SER A 72 13.01 9.35 -5.30
C SER A 72 12.30 9.83 -4.04
N LEU A 73 12.71 10.99 -3.50
CA LEU A 73 12.08 11.57 -2.32
C LEU A 73 10.62 11.94 -2.60
N ASP A 74 10.33 12.57 -3.73
CA ASP A 74 8.99 12.96 -4.12
C ASP A 74 8.07 11.75 -4.31
N ALA A 75 8.56 10.69 -4.97
CA ALA A 75 7.84 9.43 -5.12
C ALA A 75 7.54 8.79 -3.76
N HIS A 76 8.51 8.77 -2.84
CA HIS A 76 8.30 8.26 -1.49
C HIS A 76 7.29 9.10 -0.68
N GLN A 77 7.31 10.42 -0.84
CA GLN A 77 6.36 11.31 -0.18
C GLN A 77 4.93 11.12 -0.72
N ALA A 78 4.76 11.08 -2.04
CA ALA A 78 3.48 10.82 -2.68
C ALA A 78 2.92 9.46 -2.26
N TYR A 79 3.75 8.41 -2.28
CA TYR A 79 3.37 7.10 -1.79
C TYR A 79 2.92 7.11 -0.32
N ASN A 80 3.62 7.84 0.55
CA ASN A 80 3.26 7.94 1.95
C ASN A 80 1.93 8.69 2.16
N ARG A 81 1.69 9.78 1.44
CA ARG A 81 0.42 10.51 1.45
C ARG A 81 -0.72 9.63 0.97
N PHE A 82 -0.55 9.00 -0.19
CA PHE A 82 -1.49 8.04 -0.74
C PHE A 82 -1.84 6.95 0.28
N MET A 83 -0.84 6.33 0.88
CA MET A 83 -1.09 5.26 1.85
C MET A 83 -1.76 5.73 3.13
N GLN A 84 -1.47 6.94 3.58
CA GLN A 84 -2.18 7.54 4.70
C GLN A 84 -3.65 7.83 4.33
N SER A 85 -3.90 8.37 3.14
CA SER A 85 -5.25 8.63 2.63
C SER A 85 -6.05 7.34 2.46
N VAL A 86 -5.44 6.27 1.96
CA VAL A 86 -6.14 5.01 1.71
C VAL A 86 -6.35 4.18 2.96
N THR A 87 -5.34 4.09 3.84
CA THR A 87 -5.44 3.23 5.03
C THR A 87 -5.96 3.98 6.26
N SER A 88 -5.99 5.31 6.23
CA SER A 88 -6.21 6.19 7.38
C SER A 88 -5.24 5.92 8.55
N PHE A 89 -4.12 5.25 8.30
CA PHE A 89 -3.05 5.03 9.28
C PHE A 89 -1.86 5.94 8.97
N ASN A 90 -1.28 6.52 10.01
CA ASN A 90 -0.03 7.26 9.87
C ASN A 90 1.15 6.31 9.62
N ALA A 91 2.29 6.84 9.17
CA ALA A 91 3.49 6.05 8.88
C ALA A 91 3.95 5.18 10.07
N LYS A 92 3.87 5.70 11.31
CA LYS A 92 4.22 4.96 12.53
C LYS A 92 3.30 3.76 12.75
N GLN A 93 1.99 3.96 12.63
CA GLN A 93 0.98 2.91 12.76
C GLN A 93 1.15 1.84 11.69
N ARG A 94 1.51 2.22 10.45
CA ARG A 94 1.83 1.26 9.38
C ARG A 94 3.06 0.41 9.72
N ILE A 95 4.12 1.01 10.26
CA ILE A 95 5.33 0.29 10.71
C ILE A 95 5.01 -0.64 11.88
N ASP A 96 4.28 -0.17 12.89
CA ASP A 96 3.92 -0.98 14.06
C ASP A 96 3.03 -2.17 13.65
N ARG A 97 2.10 -1.98 12.71
CA ARG A 97 1.30 -3.07 12.14
C ARG A 97 2.13 -4.05 11.31
N ALA A 98 3.02 -3.56 10.46
CA ALA A 98 3.93 -4.42 9.68
C ALA A 98 4.80 -5.28 10.62
N LYS A 99 5.36 -4.68 11.68
CA LYS A 99 6.10 -5.40 12.73
C LYS A 99 5.23 -6.41 13.48
N ALA A 100 4.01 -6.03 13.84
CA ALA A 100 3.07 -6.92 14.52
C ALA A 100 2.69 -8.13 13.65
N LYS A 101 2.49 -7.91 12.33
CA LYS A 101 2.21 -8.97 11.36
C LYS A 101 3.42 -9.90 11.23
N ALA A 102 4.62 -9.38 11.00
CA ALA A 102 5.84 -10.16 10.93
C ALA A 102 6.09 -10.98 12.22
N LYS A 103 5.82 -10.40 13.40
CA LYS A 103 5.93 -11.10 14.69
C LYS A 103 4.89 -12.22 14.83
N ARG A 104 3.65 -12.00 14.37
CA ARG A 104 2.60 -13.04 14.36
C ARG A 104 2.97 -14.18 13.42
N GLU A 105 3.47 -13.87 12.23
CA GLU A 105 3.90 -14.87 11.23
C GLU A 105 5.09 -15.68 11.77
N ALA A 106 6.09 -15.02 12.35
CA ALA A 106 7.23 -15.70 12.98
C ALA A 106 6.80 -16.62 14.13
N LYS A 107 5.86 -16.16 14.99
CA LYS A 107 5.32 -17.00 16.06
C LYS A 107 4.51 -18.19 15.52
N ALA A 108 3.68 -17.96 14.50
CA ALA A 108 2.89 -19.00 13.86
C ALA A 108 3.77 -20.05 13.17
N ALA A 109 4.86 -19.64 12.52
CA ALA A 109 5.85 -20.55 11.92
C ALA A 109 6.53 -21.40 13.01
N ALA A 110 6.99 -20.78 14.10
CA ALA A 110 7.62 -21.48 15.22
C ALA A 110 6.68 -22.49 15.89
N GLU A 111 5.40 -22.14 16.10
CA GLU A 111 4.39 -23.07 16.63
C GLU A 111 4.06 -24.22 15.66
N LYS A 112 4.23 -24.01 14.35
CA LYS A 112 4.01 -25.05 13.33
C LYS A 112 5.18 -26.02 13.25
N GLU A 113 6.42 -25.53 13.37
CA GLU A 113 7.62 -26.37 13.47
C GLU A 113 7.66 -27.17 14.78
N MET A 114 7.20 -26.61 15.90
CA MET A 114 7.12 -27.35 17.18
C MET A 114 6.03 -28.43 17.21
N LYS A 115 5.07 -28.40 16.28
CA LYS A 115 3.96 -29.37 16.18
C LYS A 115 4.13 -30.37 15.03
N SER A 116 5.23 -30.29 14.29
CA SER A 116 5.56 -31.20 13.17
C SER A 116 6.57 -32.26 13.60
#